data_AF-A0A5R9KKY3-F1
#
_entry.id   AF-A0A5R9KKY3-F1
#
_cell.length_a   1.000
_cell.length_b   1.000
_cell.length_c   1.000
_cell.angle_alpha   90.00
_cell.angle_beta   90.00
_cell.angle_gamma   90.00
#
_symmetry.space_group_name_H-M   'P 1'
#
loop_
_entity.id
_entity.type
_entity.pdbx_description
1 polymer ?
#
loop_
_entity_poly.entity_id
_entity_poly.type
_entity_poly.pdbx_seq_one_letter_code
_entity_poly.pdbx_strand_id
1 'polypeptide(L)'
;MKNYFLLLFAVLLSGTDGMAQIDPDATRETKALYKNLKSLSQKHILFGHQHATEYGHGWNGDANRSDVKSVTGSHPAVIGVDFSGLSGRPEEEIAKTKEVLRKNVVDTYDRGGVTTAAWHFSNPASGGGFYWVDTVSVAAIALIKPGGSHHEKYRQILRTIADFAGSVKGRDGQLAPIIFRPYHELDGDWFWWGKKHTSREDFMDVWKFTVSYLRDSLHVHNFIYAFSPDCRFSTEAEYLERFPGNEWVDMVGMDDYADFGRDGKYNLEAGLKKLKIVSDYAAKAGKLAAFTETGLETIPNPAWWTESLLKTLRAEKMNLAYVLVWRNDTRSPTHFYAPFPGQVSAADFVKFYNHPYTLFEKDLKNIYK
;
A
#
# COMPACT_ATOMS: atom_id res chain seq x y z
N MET A 1 64.89 -0.63 -29.72
CA MET A 1 63.89 -0.81 -28.64
C MET A 1 63.37 0.56 -28.24
N LYS A 2 62.18 0.95 -28.70
CA LYS A 2 61.48 2.17 -28.25
C LYS A 2 60.04 1.80 -27.95
N ASN A 3 59.67 2.04 -26.69
CA ASN A 3 58.44 1.59 -26.05
C ASN A 3 57.22 2.28 -26.64
N TYR A 4 56.20 1.48 -26.98
CA TYR A 4 54.85 1.97 -27.25
C TYR A 4 54.17 2.30 -25.91
N PHE A 5 53.81 3.57 -25.73
CA PHE A 5 52.91 4.01 -24.66
C PHE A 5 51.48 3.59 -25.04
N LEU A 6 50.96 2.53 -24.40
CA LEU A 6 49.53 2.24 -24.41
C LEU A 6 48.84 3.21 -23.45
N LEU A 7 48.06 4.15 -23.98
CA LEU A 7 47.06 4.88 -23.18
C LEU A 7 45.87 3.94 -22.95
N LEU A 8 45.75 3.40 -21.74
CA LEU A 8 44.51 2.80 -21.26
C LEU A 8 43.51 3.93 -20.95
N PHE A 9 42.50 4.07 -21.78
CA PHE A 9 41.27 4.78 -21.42
C PHE A 9 40.53 3.93 -20.38
N ALA A 10 40.67 4.30 -19.11
CA ALA A 10 39.79 3.80 -18.07
C ALA A 10 38.42 4.43 -18.27
N VAL A 11 37.49 3.68 -18.86
CA VAL A 11 36.07 4.01 -18.80
C VAL A 11 35.66 3.82 -17.34
N LEU A 12 35.56 4.93 -16.61
CA LEU A 12 34.81 4.99 -15.37
C LEU A 12 33.36 4.71 -15.73
N LEU A 13 32.97 3.43 -15.65
CA LEU A 13 31.58 3.05 -15.43
C LEU A 13 31.23 3.62 -14.05
N SER A 14 30.79 4.87 -14.02
CA SER A 14 29.94 5.37 -12.96
C SER A 14 28.71 4.47 -12.98
N GLY A 15 28.75 3.39 -12.20
CA GLY A 15 27.55 2.69 -11.80
C GLY A 15 26.69 3.71 -11.10
N THR A 16 25.76 4.30 -11.83
CA THR A 16 24.56 4.85 -11.21
C THR A 16 23.93 3.66 -10.52
N ASP A 17 24.15 3.53 -9.21
CA ASP A 17 23.31 2.71 -8.35
C ASP A 17 21.90 3.25 -8.58
N GLY A 18 21.20 2.61 -9.52
CA GLY A 18 20.07 3.20 -10.22
C GLY A 18 19.00 3.56 -9.23
N MET A 19 18.62 4.84 -9.19
CA MET A 19 17.60 5.36 -8.29
C MET A 19 16.33 4.49 -8.35
N ALA A 20 16.16 3.61 -7.36
CA ALA A 20 15.03 2.69 -7.30
C ALA A 20 13.71 3.42 -6.95
N GLN A 21 13.83 4.53 -6.23
CA GLN A 21 12.74 5.45 -5.93
C GLN A 21 12.52 6.43 -7.08
N ILE A 22 11.27 6.63 -7.48
CA ILE A 22 10.89 7.39 -8.68
C ILE A 22 10.86 8.91 -8.48
N ASP A 23 10.93 9.37 -7.23
CA ASP A 23 11.01 10.78 -6.88
C ASP A 23 12.44 11.15 -6.44
N PRO A 24 13.24 11.81 -7.31
CA PRO A 24 14.59 12.24 -6.95
C PRO A 24 14.59 13.30 -5.84
N ASP A 25 13.50 14.05 -5.71
CA ASP A 25 13.33 15.14 -4.76
C ASP A 25 12.60 14.69 -3.48
N ALA A 26 12.34 13.39 -3.34
CA ALA A 26 11.73 12.81 -2.15
C ALA A 26 12.44 13.30 -0.88
N THR A 27 11.65 13.59 0.16
CA THR A 27 12.17 14.06 1.45
C THR A 27 13.16 13.07 2.04
N ARG A 28 14.01 13.53 2.96
CA ARG A 28 15.01 12.67 3.61
C ARG A 28 14.34 11.49 4.32
N GLU A 29 13.24 11.73 5.02
CA GLU A 29 12.46 10.75 5.76
C GLU A 29 11.82 9.72 4.81
N THR A 30 11.35 10.15 3.65
CA THR A 30 10.79 9.27 2.60
C THR A 30 11.86 8.40 1.95
N LYS A 31 13.05 8.95 1.67
CA LYS A 31 14.23 8.20 1.19
C LYS A 31 14.71 7.19 2.22
N ALA A 32 14.76 7.59 3.50
CA ALA A 32 15.13 6.72 4.61
C ALA A 32 14.13 5.57 4.77
N LEU A 33 12.82 5.86 4.75
CA LEU A 33 11.77 4.83 4.79
C LEU A 33 11.98 3.81 3.66
N TYR A 34 12.13 4.26 2.42
CA TYR A 34 12.33 3.38 1.27
C TYR A 34 13.54 2.44 1.47
N LYS A 35 14.68 3.00 1.84
CA LYS A 35 15.92 2.26 2.10
C LYS A 35 15.77 1.26 3.24
N ASN A 36 15.15 1.68 4.35
CA ASN A 36 14.99 0.85 5.53
C ASN A 36 13.99 -0.29 5.29
N LEU A 37 12.90 -0.05 4.56
CA LEU A 37 11.99 -1.10 4.11
C LEU A 37 12.71 -2.12 3.21
N LYS A 38 13.54 -1.67 2.27
CA LYS A 38 14.36 -2.54 1.40
C LYS A 38 15.33 -3.41 2.21
N SER A 39 15.93 -2.85 3.26
CA SER A 39 16.87 -3.58 4.12
C SER A 39 16.17 -4.57 5.03
N LEU A 40 15.08 -4.17 5.67
CA LEU A 40 14.30 -5.02 6.57
C LEU A 40 13.67 -6.19 5.82
N SER A 41 13.15 -5.98 4.61
CA SER A 41 12.48 -7.02 3.82
C SER A 41 13.35 -8.22 3.49
N GLN A 42 14.68 -8.09 3.59
CA GLN A 42 15.62 -9.20 3.38
C GLN A 42 15.55 -10.27 4.47
N LYS A 43 15.04 -9.92 5.65
CA LYS A 43 15.07 -10.78 6.85
C LYS A 43 13.77 -10.80 7.65
N HIS A 44 12.95 -9.78 7.49
CA HIS A 44 11.75 -9.56 8.29
C HIS A 44 10.60 -9.09 7.42
N ILE A 45 9.39 -9.20 7.96
CA ILE A 45 8.18 -8.62 7.39
C ILE A 45 7.48 -7.76 8.44
N LEU A 46 7.11 -6.53 8.07
CA LEU A 46 6.29 -5.68 8.93
C LEU A 46 4.84 -6.16 8.87
N PHE A 47 4.18 -6.26 10.02
CA PHE A 47 2.75 -6.51 10.08
C PHE A 47 1.95 -5.21 10.00
N GLY A 48 0.95 -5.18 9.13
CA GLY A 48 0.07 -4.05 8.90
C GLY A 48 -1.40 -4.35 9.17
N HIS A 49 -2.17 -3.32 9.51
CA HIS A 49 -3.61 -3.43 9.69
C HIS A 49 -4.32 -2.13 9.26
N GLN A 50 -5.35 -2.27 8.43
CA GLN A 50 -6.17 -1.17 7.95
C GLN A 50 -7.04 -0.58 9.07
N HIS A 51 -7.14 0.76 9.16
CA HIS A 51 -7.92 1.54 10.14
C HIS A 51 -7.62 1.22 11.60
N ALA A 52 -6.45 0.63 11.89
CA ALA A 52 -6.13 0.02 13.19
C ALA A 52 -6.26 0.96 14.40
N THR A 53 -6.02 2.26 14.22
CA THR A 53 -6.01 3.29 15.27
C THR A 53 -7.19 4.25 15.20
N GLU A 54 -8.10 4.05 14.25
CA GLU A 54 -9.32 4.86 14.13
C GLU A 54 -10.45 4.24 14.97
N TYR A 55 -10.62 2.92 14.81
CA TYR A 55 -11.64 2.12 15.48
C TYR A 55 -11.25 0.64 15.48
N GLY A 56 -12.06 -0.18 16.14
CA GLY A 56 -11.95 -1.63 16.13
C GLY A 56 -13.22 -2.30 16.63
N HIS A 57 -13.18 -3.59 16.88
CA HIS A 57 -14.37 -4.36 17.24
C HIS A 57 -14.98 -3.86 18.56
N GLY A 58 -16.17 -3.23 18.47
CA GLY A 58 -16.89 -2.69 19.61
C GLY A 58 -16.37 -1.36 20.19
N TRP A 59 -15.45 -0.65 19.50
CA TRP A 59 -14.96 0.67 19.95
C TRP A 59 -14.58 1.60 18.78
N ASN A 60 -14.61 2.91 19.01
CA ASN A 60 -14.27 3.92 18.01
C ASN A 60 -13.76 5.20 18.69
N GLY A 61 -12.67 5.79 18.19
CA GLY A 61 -12.16 7.09 18.63
C GLY A 61 -11.31 7.08 19.91
N ASP A 62 -11.04 5.91 20.49
CA ASP A 62 -10.16 5.81 21.66
C ASP A 62 -8.72 6.16 21.28
N ALA A 63 -8.13 7.11 22.02
CA ALA A 63 -6.75 7.51 21.80
C ALA A 63 -5.77 6.35 22.08
N ASN A 64 -4.78 6.18 21.19
CA ASN A 64 -3.68 5.22 21.38
C ASN A 64 -4.13 3.75 21.56
N ARG A 65 -5.26 3.38 20.94
CA ARG A 65 -5.82 2.02 20.96
C ARG A 65 -5.77 1.39 19.57
N SER A 66 -5.61 0.06 19.54
CA SER A 66 -5.94 -0.79 18.40
C SER A 66 -6.33 -2.18 18.91
N ASP A 67 -7.11 -2.95 18.15
CA ASP A 67 -7.40 -4.35 18.52
C ASP A 67 -6.12 -5.18 18.58
N VAL A 68 -5.24 -4.97 17.61
CA VAL A 68 -3.89 -5.56 17.56
C VAL A 68 -3.12 -5.29 18.85
N LYS A 69 -3.09 -4.04 19.33
CA LYS A 69 -2.42 -3.68 20.58
C LYS A 69 -3.11 -4.25 21.81
N SER A 70 -4.42 -4.36 21.77
CA SER A 70 -5.19 -4.98 22.86
C SER A 70 -4.87 -6.47 23.01
N VAL A 71 -4.42 -7.14 21.94
CA VAL A 71 -3.99 -8.55 21.96
C VAL A 71 -2.49 -8.71 22.23
N THR A 72 -1.64 -7.86 21.66
CA THR A 72 -0.16 -8.08 21.64
C THR A 72 0.63 -7.10 22.51
N GLY A 73 0.03 -6.00 22.94
CA GLY A 73 0.70 -4.87 23.58
C GLY A 73 1.40 -3.90 22.61
N SER A 74 1.37 -4.14 21.29
CA SER A 74 1.95 -3.24 20.27
C SER A 74 0.93 -2.88 19.19
N HIS A 75 1.01 -1.66 18.65
CA HIS A 75 0.35 -1.34 17.38
C HIS A 75 0.99 -2.14 16.23
N PRO A 76 0.28 -2.30 15.09
CA PRO A 76 0.89 -2.82 13.86
C PRO A 76 2.02 -1.89 13.40
N ALA A 77 3.06 -2.45 12.77
CA ALA A 77 4.15 -1.68 12.20
C ALA A 77 3.71 -0.78 11.04
N VAL A 78 2.69 -1.22 10.28
CA VAL A 78 2.09 -0.45 9.19
C VAL A 78 0.62 -0.16 9.51
N ILE A 79 0.23 1.11 9.49
CA ILE A 79 -1.16 1.56 9.64
C ILE A 79 -1.69 1.88 8.26
N GLY A 80 -2.71 1.11 7.85
CA GLY A 80 -3.47 1.41 6.64
C GLY A 80 -4.52 2.46 6.91
N VAL A 81 -4.56 3.50 6.08
CA VAL A 81 -5.63 4.52 6.04
C VAL A 81 -6.27 4.53 4.65
N ASP A 82 -7.35 5.29 4.49
CA ASP A 82 -8.04 5.38 3.19
C ASP A 82 -8.37 6.83 2.82
N PHE A 83 -8.15 7.19 1.56
CA PHE A 83 -8.37 8.53 1.02
C PHE A 83 -9.76 8.76 0.41
N SER A 84 -10.70 7.82 0.53
CA SER A 84 -12.06 7.91 -0.03
C SER A 84 -12.84 9.15 0.41
N GLY A 85 -12.61 9.64 1.63
CA GLY A 85 -13.26 10.85 2.13
C GLY A 85 -12.63 12.16 1.62
N LEU A 86 -11.58 12.11 0.79
CA LEU A 86 -10.93 13.30 0.23
C LEU A 86 -11.55 13.75 -1.11
N SER A 87 -12.62 13.11 -1.59
CA SER A 87 -13.30 13.49 -2.83
C SER A 87 -14.75 13.00 -2.84
N GLY A 88 -15.56 13.48 -3.78
CA GLY A 88 -16.93 12.99 -3.99
C GLY A 88 -17.92 13.35 -2.88
N ARG A 89 -17.59 14.34 -2.04
CA ARG A 89 -18.38 14.77 -0.87
C ARG A 89 -18.39 16.31 -0.76
N PRO A 90 -19.29 16.90 0.04
CA PRO A 90 -19.24 18.33 0.36
C PRO A 90 -17.89 18.75 0.95
N GLU A 91 -17.47 19.99 0.69
CA GLU A 91 -16.16 20.52 1.12
C GLU A 91 -15.96 20.47 2.64
N GLU A 92 -17.01 20.71 3.43
CA GLU A 92 -16.95 20.63 4.89
C GLU A 92 -16.65 19.20 5.38
N GLU A 93 -17.21 18.18 4.73
CA GLU A 93 -16.91 16.77 5.07
C GLU A 93 -15.49 16.38 4.67
N ILE A 94 -15.01 16.88 3.53
CA ILE A 94 -13.63 16.69 3.10
C ILE A 94 -12.67 17.33 4.11
N ALA A 95 -12.97 18.54 4.58
CA ALA A 95 -12.16 19.23 5.59
C ALA A 95 -12.10 18.45 6.92
N LYS A 96 -13.24 17.94 7.40
CA LYS A 96 -13.29 17.07 8.59
C LYS A 96 -12.48 15.79 8.40
N THR A 97 -12.58 15.16 7.22
CA THR A 97 -11.81 13.96 6.88
C THR A 97 -10.31 14.25 6.89
N LYS A 98 -9.88 15.36 6.25
CA LYS A 98 -8.47 15.79 6.26
C LYS A 98 -7.93 15.93 7.68
N GLU A 99 -8.70 16.52 8.59
CA GLU A 99 -8.30 16.69 10.00
C GLU A 99 -8.04 15.36 10.69
N VAL A 100 -9.00 14.43 10.59
CA VAL A 100 -8.92 13.10 11.22
C VAL A 100 -7.77 12.29 10.64
N LEU A 101 -7.65 12.22 9.32
CA LEU A 101 -6.56 11.53 8.65
C LEU A 101 -5.20 12.15 9.02
N ARG A 102 -5.11 13.49 9.06
CA ARG A 102 -3.85 14.16 9.36
C ARG A 102 -3.39 13.81 10.77
N LYS A 103 -4.31 13.82 11.74
CA LYS A 103 -4.01 13.37 13.10
C LYS A 103 -3.53 11.93 13.13
N ASN A 104 -4.20 11.01 12.43
CA ASN A 104 -3.81 9.59 12.40
C ASN A 104 -2.39 9.39 11.84
N VAL A 105 -2.12 9.99 10.68
CA VAL A 105 -0.82 9.87 10.00
C VAL A 105 0.31 10.47 10.85
N VAL A 106 0.10 11.67 11.42
CA VAL A 106 1.09 12.33 12.28
C VAL A 106 1.33 11.52 13.56
N ASP A 107 0.28 11.05 14.23
CA ASP A 107 0.42 10.23 15.44
C ASP A 107 1.19 8.94 15.13
N THR A 108 0.95 8.31 13.98
CA THR A 108 1.64 7.09 13.53
C THR A 108 3.11 7.36 13.23
N TYR A 109 3.41 8.42 12.47
CA TYR A 109 4.79 8.85 12.18
C TYR A 109 5.55 9.13 13.48
N ASP A 110 4.95 9.87 14.41
CA ASP A 110 5.57 10.27 15.67
C ASP A 110 5.85 9.10 16.62
N ARG A 111 5.16 7.96 16.46
CA ARG A 111 5.46 6.71 17.16
C ARG A 111 6.50 5.86 16.43
N GLY A 112 6.86 6.20 15.19
CA GLY A 112 7.79 5.45 14.35
C GLY A 112 7.14 4.34 13.52
N GLY A 113 5.80 4.29 13.45
CA GLY A 113 5.05 3.39 12.57
C GLY A 113 4.95 3.92 11.15
N VAL A 114 4.70 3.05 10.18
CA VAL A 114 4.59 3.39 8.75
C VAL A 114 3.13 3.62 8.36
N THR A 115 2.85 4.64 7.56
CA THR A 115 1.51 4.83 6.96
C THR A 115 1.47 4.31 5.52
N THR A 116 0.45 3.54 5.19
CA THR A 116 0.06 3.22 3.81
C THR A 116 -1.37 3.70 3.57
N ALA A 117 -1.66 4.24 2.40
CA ALA A 117 -2.95 4.83 2.07
C ALA A 117 -3.53 4.16 0.82
N ALA A 118 -4.63 3.43 1.01
CA ALA A 118 -5.49 3.02 -0.08
C ALA A 118 -6.32 4.21 -0.57
N TRP A 119 -6.88 4.11 -1.77
CA TRP A 119 -7.79 5.12 -2.29
C TRP A 119 -9.01 4.50 -2.95
N HIS A 120 -10.05 4.30 -2.14
CA HIS A 120 -11.40 4.00 -2.63
C HIS A 120 -12.01 5.27 -3.26
N PHE A 121 -11.52 5.62 -4.45
CA PHE A 121 -11.81 6.85 -5.16
C PHE A 121 -13.24 6.85 -5.70
N SER A 122 -14.09 7.78 -5.28
CA SER A 122 -15.44 7.95 -5.85
C SER A 122 -15.38 8.28 -7.34
N ASN A 123 -16.30 7.71 -8.13
CA ASN A 123 -16.33 7.94 -9.58
C ASN A 123 -16.41 9.45 -9.91
N PRO A 124 -15.40 10.04 -10.57
CA PRO A 124 -15.38 11.48 -10.82
C PRO A 124 -16.29 11.91 -11.97
N ALA A 125 -16.79 10.98 -12.79
CA ALA A 125 -17.62 11.27 -13.96
C ALA A 125 -19.11 10.95 -13.77
N SER A 126 -19.49 10.34 -12.65
CA SER A 126 -20.88 10.00 -12.34
C SER A 126 -21.21 10.22 -10.86
N GLY A 127 -22.47 9.99 -10.49
CA GLY A 127 -22.82 9.78 -9.09
C GLY A 127 -22.33 8.41 -8.57
N GLY A 128 -22.70 8.09 -7.33
CA GLY A 128 -22.35 6.83 -6.68
C GLY A 128 -21.04 6.88 -5.89
N GLY A 129 -20.40 5.73 -5.74
CA GLY A 129 -19.18 5.54 -4.96
C GLY A 129 -18.01 5.06 -5.80
N PHE A 130 -17.14 4.26 -5.18
CA PHE A 130 -15.98 3.64 -5.82
C PHE A 130 -16.31 2.29 -6.48
N TYR A 131 -17.34 1.58 -5.99
CA TYR A 131 -17.84 0.38 -6.63
C TYR A 131 -18.51 0.70 -7.97
N TRP A 132 -18.33 -0.19 -8.94
CA TRP A 132 -19.09 -0.21 -10.17
C TRP A 132 -20.54 -0.62 -9.89
N VAL A 133 -21.47 0.16 -10.41
CA VAL A 133 -22.92 -0.08 -10.36
C VAL A 133 -23.46 0.18 -11.77
N ASP A 134 -23.97 -0.86 -12.43
CA ASP A 134 -24.32 -0.82 -13.87
C ASP A 134 -25.29 0.32 -14.24
N THR A 135 -26.18 0.72 -13.33
CA THR A 135 -27.19 1.76 -13.57
C THR A 135 -26.69 3.19 -13.30
N VAL A 136 -25.51 3.35 -12.69
CA VAL A 136 -25.01 4.64 -12.19
C VAL A 136 -23.62 4.98 -12.70
N SER A 137 -22.73 3.99 -12.79
CA SER A 137 -21.31 4.19 -13.04
C SER A 137 -21.00 4.54 -14.49
N VAL A 138 -20.00 5.39 -14.66
CA VAL A 138 -19.43 5.73 -15.97
C VAL A 138 -17.97 5.24 -16.02
N ALA A 139 -17.53 4.76 -17.19
CA ALA A 139 -16.14 4.40 -17.48
C ALA A 139 -15.23 5.64 -17.40
N ALA A 140 -14.83 6.03 -16.18
CA ALA A 140 -14.32 7.36 -15.91
C ALA A 140 -12.83 7.55 -16.26
N ILE A 141 -12.05 6.47 -16.33
CA ILE A 141 -10.59 6.53 -16.61
C ILE A 141 -10.31 7.29 -17.93
N ALA A 142 -11.02 6.97 -19.02
CA ALA A 142 -10.88 7.66 -20.30
C ALA A 142 -11.32 9.14 -20.25
N LEU A 143 -12.16 9.52 -19.29
CA LEU A 143 -12.68 10.88 -19.12
C LEU A 143 -11.78 11.76 -18.25
N ILE A 144 -10.94 11.16 -17.40
CA ILE A 144 -10.04 11.90 -16.49
C ILE A 144 -8.60 11.96 -16.96
N LYS A 145 -8.21 11.22 -18.01
CA LYS A 145 -6.88 11.34 -18.62
C LYS A 145 -6.68 12.73 -19.26
N PRO A 146 -5.43 13.16 -19.54
CA PRO A 146 -5.18 14.40 -20.26
C PRO A 146 -6.02 14.52 -21.55
N GLY A 147 -6.74 15.64 -21.70
CA GLY A 147 -7.68 15.87 -22.81
C GLY A 147 -9.09 15.29 -22.61
N GLY A 148 -9.33 14.51 -21.56
CA GLY A 148 -10.65 14.00 -21.21
C GLY A 148 -11.57 15.09 -20.62
N SER A 149 -12.90 14.90 -20.77
CA SER A 149 -13.91 15.90 -20.38
C SER A 149 -13.97 16.20 -18.87
N HIS A 150 -13.44 15.31 -18.03
CA HIS A 150 -13.43 15.42 -16.57
C HIS A 150 -12.02 15.62 -16.00
N HIS A 151 -11.04 15.89 -16.86
CA HIS A 151 -9.64 16.02 -16.47
C HIS A 151 -9.41 17.14 -15.42
N GLU A 152 -10.05 18.29 -15.57
CA GLU A 152 -9.88 19.40 -14.61
C GLU A 152 -10.49 19.07 -13.24
N LYS A 153 -11.63 18.37 -13.21
CA LYS A 153 -12.20 17.84 -11.95
C LYS A 153 -11.23 16.87 -11.29
N TYR A 154 -10.56 16.02 -12.08
CA TYR A 154 -9.55 15.12 -11.57
C TYR A 154 -8.33 15.86 -10.99
N ARG A 155 -7.86 16.92 -11.66
CA ARG A 155 -6.80 17.80 -11.14
C ARG A 155 -7.16 18.43 -9.81
N GLN A 156 -8.39 18.90 -9.64
CA GLN A 156 -8.87 19.45 -8.36
C GLN A 156 -8.85 18.39 -7.24
N ILE A 157 -9.25 17.16 -7.55
CA ILE A 157 -9.18 16.04 -6.59
C ILE A 157 -7.73 15.75 -6.19
N LEU A 158 -6.80 15.73 -7.15
CA LEU A 158 -5.37 15.54 -6.86
C LEU A 158 -4.76 16.70 -6.06
N ARG A 159 -5.22 17.95 -6.27
CA ARG A 159 -4.85 19.08 -5.40
C ARG A 159 -5.28 18.84 -3.96
N THR A 160 -6.49 18.32 -3.74
CA THR A 160 -6.95 17.97 -2.38
C THR A 160 -6.05 16.93 -1.71
N ILE A 161 -5.56 15.93 -2.46
CA ILE A 161 -4.59 14.94 -1.97
C ILE A 161 -3.22 15.57 -1.70
N ALA A 162 -2.72 16.43 -2.59
CA ALA A 162 -1.45 17.13 -2.40
C ALA A 162 -1.48 18.05 -1.18
N ASP A 163 -2.56 18.81 -1.00
CA ASP A 163 -2.78 19.66 0.19
C ASP A 163 -2.73 18.82 1.48
N PHE A 164 -3.35 17.65 1.46
CA PHE A 164 -3.30 16.72 2.59
C PHE A 164 -1.85 16.23 2.83
N ALA A 165 -1.18 15.76 1.78
CA ALA A 165 0.20 15.26 1.86
C ALA A 165 1.18 16.32 2.39
N GLY A 166 1.02 17.59 1.99
CA GLY A 166 1.82 18.72 2.49
C GLY A 166 1.49 19.17 3.92
N SER A 167 0.37 18.71 4.47
CA SER A 167 -0.10 19.08 5.82
C SER A 167 0.32 18.11 6.93
N VAL A 168 0.70 16.86 6.59
CA VAL A 168 1.08 15.84 7.56
C VAL A 168 2.53 16.03 8.02
N LYS A 169 2.73 16.88 9.02
CA LYS A 169 4.05 17.13 9.62
C LYS A 169 4.13 16.54 11.03
N GLY A 170 5.19 15.77 11.29
CA GLY A 170 5.50 15.23 12.60
C GLY A 170 5.88 16.32 13.61
N ARG A 171 6.07 15.93 14.87
CA ARG A 171 6.56 16.84 15.93
C ARG A 171 7.94 17.45 15.66
N ASP A 172 8.73 16.80 14.80
CA ASP A 172 10.04 17.28 14.32
C ASP A 172 9.93 18.29 13.17
N GLY A 173 8.70 18.64 12.76
CA GLY A 173 8.41 19.56 11.65
C GLY A 173 8.62 18.97 10.26
N GLN A 174 9.01 17.69 10.14
CA GLN A 174 9.24 17.02 8.86
C GLN A 174 7.94 16.42 8.32
N LEU A 175 7.85 16.30 7.00
CA LEU A 175 6.70 15.65 6.35
C LEU A 175 6.72 14.14 6.64
N ALA A 176 5.59 13.60 7.07
CA ALA A 176 5.41 12.18 7.27
C ALA A 176 5.36 11.44 5.92
N PRO A 177 6.19 10.42 5.69
CA PRO A 177 6.11 9.59 4.48
C PRO A 177 4.84 8.73 4.45
N ILE A 178 4.22 8.62 3.28
CA ILE A 178 3.03 7.78 3.03
C ILE A 178 3.29 6.86 1.84
N ILE A 179 3.03 5.57 1.99
CA ILE A 179 2.94 4.65 0.85
C ILE A 179 1.57 4.85 0.20
N PHE A 180 1.51 5.54 -0.94
CA PHE A 180 0.26 5.83 -1.62
C PHE A 180 -0.05 4.74 -2.65
N ARG A 181 -1.19 4.07 -2.50
CA ARG A 181 -1.60 2.89 -3.27
C ARG A 181 -2.93 3.13 -3.99
N PRO A 182 -2.94 3.97 -5.05
CA PRO A 182 -4.14 4.27 -5.82
C PRO A 182 -4.52 3.10 -6.73
N TYR A 183 -5.79 3.04 -7.12
CA TYR A 183 -6.29 2.11 -8.16
C TYR A 183 -5.97 0.63 -7.91
N HIS A 184 -5.95 0.22 -6.64
CA HIS A 184 -5.76 -1.18 -6.25
C HIS A 184 -6.81 -2.11 -6.86
N GLU A 185 -6.48 -3.41 -6.94
CA GLU A 185 -7.35 -4.45 -7.49
C GLU A 185 -7.82 -4.16 -8.93
N LEU A 186 -6.99 -3.47 -9.71
CA LEU A 186 -7.31 -2.99 -11.07
C LEU A 186 -7.63 -4.08 -12.09
N ASP A 187 -7.22 -5.32 -11.85
CA ASP A 187 -7.55 -6.53 -12.63
C ASP A 187 -8.93 -7.12 -12.28
N GLY A 188 -9.56 -6.60 -11.21
CA GLY A 188 -10.95 -6.80 -10.84
C GLY A 188 -11.97 -6.09 -11.75
N ASP A 189 -13.24 -6.34 -11.49
CA ASP A 189 -14.38 -5.71 -12.18
C ASP A 189 -15.38 -5.01 -11.24
N TRP A 190 -15.09 -5.00 -9.93
CA TRP A 190 -15.94 -4.41 -8.90
C TRP A 190 -15.71 -2.90 -8.69
N PHE A 191 -14.57 -2.34 -9.09
CA PHE A 191 -14.31 -0.89 -9.05
C PHE A 191 -14.44 -0.26 -10.43
N TRP A 192 -14.79 1.02 -10.51
CA TRP A 192 -14.95 1.70 -11.81
C TRP A 192 -13.65 1.89 -12.61
N TRP A 193 -12.48 1.76 -11.96
CA TRP A 193 -11.18 1.71 -12.64
C TRP A 193 -10.76 0.29 -13.05
N GLY A 194 -11.56 -0.72 -12.71
CA GLY A 194 -11.26 -2.13 -12.96
C GLY A 194 -11.20 -2.46 -14.46
N LYS A 195 -10.48 -3.54 -14.78
CA LYS A 195 -10.11 -3.98 -16.13
C LYS A 195 -11.27 -4.03 -17.13
N LYS A 196 -12.48 -4.38 -16.69
CA LYS A 196 -13.67 -4.47 -17.53
C LYS A 196 -14.16 -3.09 -18.02
N HIS A 197 -13.85 -2.03 -17.29
CA HIS A 197 -14.42 -0.70 -17.46
C HIS A 197 -13.43 0.30 -18.08
N THR A 198 -12.22 -0.14 -18.43
CA THR A 198 -11.20 0.73 -19.01
C THR A 198 -10.22 -0.02 -19.91
N SER A 199 -9.68 0.68 -20.92
CA SER A 199 -8.58 0.18 -21.74
C SER A 199 -7.30 0.11 -20.92
N ARG A 200 -6.35 -0.73 -21.38
CA ARG A 200 -5.03 -0.85 -20.74
C ARG A 200 -4.28 0.48 -20.82
N GLU A 201 -4.34 1.11 -21.97
CA GLU A 201 -3.63 2.34 -22.31
C GLU A 201 -4.15 3.52 -21.49
N ASP A 202 -5.47 3.70 -21.40
CA ASP A 202 -6.04 4.80 -20.61
C ASP A 202 -5.72 4.64 -19.12
N PHE A 203 -5.73 3.42 -18.59
CA PHE A 203 -5.34 3.16 -17.21
C PHE A 203 -3.89 3.59 -16.95
N MET A 204 -2.96 3.17 -17.82
CA MET A 204 -1.55 3.55 -17.69
C MET A 204 -1.36 5.06 -17.85
N ASP A 205 -2.08 5.72 -18.75
CA ASP A 205 -2.03 7.18 -18.93
C ASP A 205 -2.52 7.92 -17.68
N VAL A 206 -3.62 7.47 -17.07
CA VAL A 206 -4.13 8.05 -15.82
C VAL A 206 -3.17 7.80 -14.66
N TRP A 207 -2.58 6.61 -14.53
CA TRP A 207 -1.55 6.35 -13.52
C TRP A 207 -0.39 7.32 -13.65
N LYS A 208 0.19 7.42 -14.86
CA LYS A 208 1.33 8.31 -15.14
C LYS A 208 0.99 9.76 -14.85
N PHE A 209 -0.19 10.20 -15.26
CA PHE A 209 -0.68 11.55 -14.96
C PHE A 209 -0.85 11.78 -13.45
N THR A 210 -1.38 10.81 -12.72
CA THR A 210 -1.55 10.89 -11.25
C THR A 210 -0.21 11.13 -10.57
N VAL A 211 0.79 10.30 -10.91
CA VAL A 211 2.15 10.40 -10.37
C VAL A 211 2.81 11.71 -10.77
N SER A 212 2.84 12.06 -12.07
CA SER A 212 3.51 13.29 -12.51
C SER A 212 2.83 14.55 -12.01
N TYR A 213 1.51 14.57 -11.90
CA TYR A 213 0.81 15.74 -11.39
C TYR A 213 1.06 15.94 -9.90
N LEU A 214 1.02 14.87 -9.08
CA LEU A 214 1.35 14.95 -7.66
C LEU A 214 2.83 15.28 -7.43
N ARG A 215 3.74 14.51 -8.03
CA ARG A 215 5.20 14.65 -7.84
C ARG A 215 5.76 15.92 -8.49
N ASP A 216 5.50 16.11 -9.79
CA ASP A 216 6.20 17.11 -10.60
C ASP A 216 5.48 18.47 -10.58
N SER A 217 4.15 18.47 -10.62
CA SER A 217 3.36 19.72 -10.70
C SER A 217 2.92 20.27 -9.34
N LEU A 218 2.66 19.39 -8.37
CA LEU A 218 2.19 19.74 -7.03
C LEU A 218 3.26 19.54 -5.95
N HIS A 219 4.47 19.11 -6.33
CA HIS A 219 5.64 18.99 -5.46
C HIS A 219 5.40 18.12 -4.21
N VAL A 220 4.65 17.04 -4.37
CA VAL A 220 4.43 16.04 -3.32
C VAL A 220 5.64 15.11 -3.24
N HIS A 221 6.52 15.38 -2.29
CA HIS A 221 7.80 14.67 -2.11
C HIS A 221 7.82 13.68 -0.94
N ASN A 222 6.66 13.41 -0.33
CA ASN A 222 6.53 12.47 0.79
C ASN A 222 5.77 11.19 0.45
N PHE A 223 5.58 10.87 -0.83
CA PHE A 223 4.94 9.64 -1.28
C PHE A 223 5.92 8.55 -1.74
N ILE A 224 5.51 7.30 -1.52
CA ILE A 224 6.05 6.09 -2.15
C ILE A 224 4.87 5.46 -2.92
N TYR A 225 4.96 5.35 -4.25
CA TYR A 225 3.84 4.90 -5.08
C TYR A 225 3.80 3.37 -5.20
N ALA A 226 2.69 2.75 -4.77
CA ALA A 226 2.50 1.31 -4.73
C ALA A 226 1.46 0.81 -5.76
N PHE A 227 1.85 -0.13 -6.62
CA PHE A 227 0.98 -0.78 -7.60
C PHE A 227 0.55 -2.16 -7.09
N SER A 228 -0.75 -2.41 -6.93
CA SER A 228 -1.27 -3.66 -6.37
C SER A 228 -2.51 -4.16 -7.11
N PRO A 229 -2.35 -5.02 -8.13
CA PRO A 229 -3.42 -5.88 -8.61
C PRO A 229 -3.98 -6.76 -7.48
N ASP A 230 -5.17 -7.32 -7.69
CA ASP A 230 -5.70 -8.45 -6.94
C ASP A 230 -4.87 -9.71 -7.32
N CYS A 231 -5.43 -10.91 -7.16
CA CYS A 231 -4.76 -12.19 -7.38
C CYS A 231 -5.08 -12.82 -8.75
N ARG A 232 -5.56 -12.08 -9.76
CA ARG A 232 -6.01 -12.66 -11.04
C ARG A 232 -4.89 -12.90 -12.06
N PHE A 233 -3.69 -13.22 -11.59
CA PHE A 233 -2.52 -13.51 -12.42
C PHE A 233 -1.81 -14.80 -11.97
N SER A 234 -1.14 -15.46 -12.91
CA SER A 234 -0.35 -16.67 -12.71
C SER A 234 1.07 -16.56 -13.28
N THR A 235 1.34 -15.51 -14.05
CA THR A 235 2.63 -15.21 -14.64
C THR A 235 3.03 -13.75 -14.44
N GLU A 236 4.32 -13.44 -14.56
CA GLU A 236 4.81 -12.06 -14.52
C GLU A 236 4.19 -11.19 -15.63
N ALA A 237 4.00 -11.74 -16.83
CA ALA A 237 3.41 -11.00 -17.95
C ALA A 237 1.96 -10.59 -17.66
N GLU A 238 1.19 -11.45 -17.00
CA GLU A 238 -0.18 -11.14 -16.55
C GLU A 238 -0.18 -10.08 -15.44
N TYR A 239 0.73 -10.22 -14.46
CA TYR A 239 0.91 -9.23 -13.39
C TYR A 239 1.23 -7.83 -13.93
N LEU A 240 2.09 -7.77 -14.95
CA LEU A 240 2.54 -6.52 -15.56
C LEU A 240 1.64 -6.00 -16.67
N GLU A 241 0.51 -6.64 -16.94
CA GLU A 241 -0.31 -6.34 -18.11
C GLU A 241 -0.80 -4.89 -18.12
N ARG A 242 -1.06 -4.29 -16.95
CA ARG A 242 -1.41 -2.86 -16.78
C ARG A 242 -0.36 -2.06 -16.02
N PHE A 243 0.85 -2.60 -15.86
CA PHE A 243 1.92 -1.93 -15.14
C PHE A 243 2.40 -0.69 -15.93
N PRO A 244 2.43 0.50 -15.31
CA PRO A 244 2.68 1.76 -16.01
C PRO A 244 4.16 1.95 -16.41
N GLY A 245 5.09 1.18 -15.82
CA GLY A 245 6.53 1.28 -16.03
C GLY A 245 7.29 1.47 -14.71
N ASN A 246 8.57 1.08 -14.71
CA ASN A 246 9.43 1.14 -13.52
C ASN A 246 9.65 2.59 -13.04
N GLU A 247 9.58 3.55 -13.93
CA GLU A 247 9.73 4.98 -13.65
C GLU A 247 8.48 5.61 -13.00
N TRP A 248 7.41 4.84 -12.82
CA TRP A 248 6.13 5.29 -12.27
C TRP A 248 5.70 4.55 -10.99
N VAL A 249 6.51 3.60 -10.51
CA VAL A 249 6.19 2.76 -9.35
C VAL A 249 7.44 2.56 -8.47
N ASP A 250 7.27 2.77 -7.17
CA ASP A 250 8.30 2.54 -6.15
C ASP A 250 8.22 1.14 -5.54
N MET A 251 6.99 0.65 -5.38
CA MET A 251 6.63 -0.61 -4.73
C MET A 251 5.63 -1.39 -5.57
N VAL A 252 5.90 -2.67 -5.79
CA VAL A 252 4.95 -3.61 -6.39
C VAL A 252 4.29 -4.44 -5.28
N GLY A 253 3.00 -4.69 -5.41
CA GLY A 253 2.21 -5.39 -4.41
C GLY A 253 1.18 -6.31 -5.03
N MET A 254 0.42 -6.98 -4.16
CA MET A 254 -0.73 -7.81 -4.54
C MET A 254 -1.73 -7.81 -3.38
N ASP A 255 -3.00 -7.81 -3.74
CA ASP A 255 -4.12 -8.03 -2.82
C ASP A 255 -4.63 -9.46 -3.06
N ASP A 256 -4.62 -10.32 -2.02
CA ASP A 256 -5.02 -11.73 -2.14
C ASP A 256 -5.66 -12.24 -0.86
N TYR A 257 -6.99 -12.31 -0.90
CA TYR A 257 -7.82 -12.97 0.08
C TYR A 257 -8.23 -14.38 -0.38
N ALA A 258 -8.29 -14.60 -1.70
CA ALA A 258 -8.88 -15.77 -2.32
C ALA A 258 -8.11 -17.05 -2.00
N ASP A 259 -6.77 -16.99 -2.04
CA ASP A 259 -5.93 -18.15 -1.78
C ASP A 259 -5.74 -18.44 -0.29
N PHE A 260 -6.13 -17.49 0.57
CA PHE A 260 -5.88 -17.50 2.02
C PHE A 260 -7.12 -17.83 2.88
N GLY A 261 -8.16 -18.43 2.28
CA GLY A 261 -9.28 -19.01 3.02
C GLY A 261 -10.64 -18.35 2.77
N ARG A 262 -10.73 -17.32 1.92
CA ARG A 262 -12.01 -16.69 1.57
C ARG A 262 -13.01 -17.75 1.08
N ASP A 263 -14.25 -17.64 1.57
CA ASP A 263 -15.32 -18.61 1.29
C ASP A 263 -14.95 -20.08 1.63
N GLY A 264 -14.06 -20.28 2.60
CA GLY A 264 -13.59 -21.61 3.02
C GLY A 264 -12.59 -22.26 2.05
N LYS A 265 -12.09 -21.52 1.04
CA LYS A 265 -11.18 -22.05 0.03
C LYS A 265 -9.75 -21.64 0.32
N TYR A 266 -8.88 -22.62 0.46
CA TYR A 266 -7.44 -22.42 0.64
C TYR A 266 -6.68 -22.91 -0.58
N ASN A 267 -5.78 -22.07 -1.09
CA ASN A 267 -4.83 -22.45 -2.12
C ASN A 267 -3.49 -21.77 -1.87
N LEU A 268 -2.91 -22.05 -0.70
CA LEU A 268 -1.67 -21.42 -0.24
C LEU A 268 -0.49 -21.60 -1.21
N GLU A 269 -0.46 -22.70 -1.98
CA GLU A 269 0.54 -22.90 -3.02
C GLU A 269 0.41 -21.88 -4.15
N ALA A 270 -0.82 -21.57 -4.58
CA ALA A 270 -1.06 -20.54 -5.57
C ALA A 270 -0.76 -19.14 -5.03
N GLY A 271 -1.13 -18.85 -3.78
CA GLY A 271 -0.81 -17.58 -3.12
C GLY A 271 0.72 -17.38 -3.00
N LEU A 272 1.45 -18.43 -2.60
CA LEU A 272 2.92 -18.44 -2.59
C LEU A 272 3.52 -18.13 -3.96
N LYS A 273 3.05 -18.81 -5.02
CA LYS A 273 3.54 -18.58 -6.39
C LYS A 273 3.34 -17.14 -6.84
N LYS A 274 2.18 -16.54 -6.55
CA LYS A 274 1.89 -15.14 -6.90
C LYS A 274 2.75 -14.16 -6.11
N LEU A 275 2.89 -14.35 -4.80
CA LEU A 275 3.81 -13.55 -3.98
C LEU A 275 5.25 -13.65 -4.48
N LYS A 276 5.67 -14.83 -4.93
CA LYS A 276 7.00 -15.04 -5.50
C LYS A 276 7.20 -14.26 -6.81
N ILE A 277 6.20 -14.22 -7.68
CA ILE A 277 6.21 -13.39 -8.90
C ILE A 277 6.42 -11.90 -8.54
N VAL A 278 5.66 -11.38 -7.57
CA VAL A 278 5.78 -9.98 -7.13
C VAL A 278 7.16 -9.71 -6.54
N SER A 279 7.63 -10.56 -5.63
CA SER A 279 8.94 -10.43 -4.98
C SER A 279 10.10 -10.51 -5.99
N ASP A 280 10.05 -11.44 -6.93
CA ASP A 280 11.11 -11.63 -7.93
C ASP A 280 11.14 -10.48 -8.93
N TYR A 281 9.97 -10.00 -9.36
CA TYR A 281 9.90 -8.81 -10.19
C TYR A 281 10.48 -7.59 -9.46
N ALA A 282 10.12 -7.38 -8.19
CA ALA A 282 10.66 -6.29 -7.40
C ALA A 282 12.19 -6.36 -7.28
N ALA A 283 12.74 -7.55 -7.02
CA ALA A 283 14.18 -7.76 -6.98
C ALA A 283 14.84 -7.43 -8.33
N LYS A 284 14.27 -7.94 -9.43
CA LYS A 284 14.75 -7.69 -10.80
C LYS A 284 14.71 -6.22 -11.19
N ALA A 285 13.65 -5.51 -10.82
CA ALA A 285 13.42 -4.10 -11.16
C ALA A 285 14.01 -3.11 -10.13
N GLY A 286 14.68 -3.61 -9.09
CA GLY A 286 15.22 -2.77 -8.01
C GLY A 286 14.16 -2.21 -7.05
N LYS A 287 12.90 -2.61 -7.15
CA LYS A 287 11.74 -2.07 -6.39
C LYS A 287 11.52 -2.70 -5.02
N LEU A 288 10.62 -2.12 -4.23
CA LEU A 288 10.06 -2.76 -3.03
C LEU A 288 8.96 -3.73 -3.44
N ALA A 289 8.73 -4.77 -2.63
CA ALA A 289 7.58 -5.66 -2.75
C ALA A 289 6.75 -5.62 -1.45
N ALA A 290 5.44 -5.86 -1.52
CA ALA A 290 4.60 -6.03 -0.33
C ALA A 290 3.41 -6.96 -0.61
N PHE A 291 2.89 -7.60 0.44
CA PHE A 291 1.58 -8.24 0.41
C PHE A 291 0.57 -7.18 0.88
N THR A 292 0.09 -6.37 -0.05
CA THR A 292 -0.56 -5.08 0.24
C THR A 292 -1.92 -5.24 0.89
N GLU A 293 -2.62 -6.33 0.62
CA GLU A 293 -3.80 -6.77 1.35
C GLU A 293 -3.92 -8.30 1.38
N THR A 294 -4.34 -8.82 2.52
CA THR A 294 -4.77 -10.21 2.68
C THR A 294 -5.67 -10.34 3.90
N GLY A 295 -6.13 -11.54 4.19
CA GLY A 295 -6.84 -11.83 5.43
C GLY A 295 -7.88 -12.92 5.28
N LEU A 296 -8.39 -13.34 6.43
CA LEU A 296 -9.53 -14.23 6.52
C LEU A 296 -10.59 -13.55 7.38
N GLU A 297 -11.67 -13.09 6.75
CA GLU A 297 -12.78 -12.43 7.45
C GLU A 297 -13.33 -13.32 8.58
N THR A 298 -13.61 -12.74 9.74
CA THR A 298 -14.03 -13.43 10.98
C THR A 298 -12.94 -14.32 11.63
N ILE A 299 -11.89 -14.67 10.88
CA ILE A 299 -10.78 -15.55 11.29
C ILE A 299 -11.29 -16.82 12.00
N PRO A 300 -12.15 -17.64 11.36
CA PRO A 300 -12.72 -18.84 11.97
C PRO A 300 -11.69 -19.96 12.18
N ASN A 301 -10.57 -19.93 11.45
CA ASN A 301 -9.47 -20.87 11.64
C ASN A 301 -8.57 -20.37 12.79
N PRO A 302 -8.52 -21.07 13.94
CA PRO A 302 -7.75 -20.62 15.11
C PRO A 302 -6.24 -20.65 14.90
N ALA A 303 -5.73 -21.35 13.88
CA ALA A 303 -4.30 -21.47 13.56
C ALA A 303 -3.92 -20.72 12.27
N TRP A 304 -4.78 -19.82 11.77
CA TRP A 304 -4.58 -19.16 10.48
C TRP A 304 -3.29 -18.35 10.41
N TRP A 305 -2.89 -17.69 11.51
CA TRP A 305 -1.74 -16.80 11.52
C TRP A 305 -0.43 -17.55 11.34
N THR A 306 -0.23 -18.66 12.05
CA THR A 306 1.02 -19.44 11.93
C THR A 306 0.97 -20.46 10.80
N GLU A 307 -0.13 -21.20 10.65
CA GLU A 307 -0.19 -22.34 9.72
C GLU A 307 -0.61 -21.96 8.30
N SER A 308 -1.22 -20.79 8.09
CA SER A 308 -1.54 -20.28 6.76
C SER A 308 -0.63 -19.11 6.39
N LEU A 309 -0.75 -17.98 7.09
CA LEU A 309 -0.07 -16.75 6.67
C LEU A 309 1.46 -16.84 6.84
N LEU A 310 1.95 -17.07 8.07
CA LEU A 310 3.39 -17.12 8.34
C LEU A 310 4.08 -18.26 7.59
N LYS A 311 3.44 -19.43 7.52
CA LYS A 311 3.95 -20.58 6.78
C LYS A 311 4.19 -20.23 5.31
N THR A 312 3.23 -19.58 4.65
CA THR A 312 3.37 -19.14 3.26
C THR A 312 4.47 -18.09 3.10
N LEU A 313 4.48 -17.06 3.96
CA LEU A 313 5.47 -15.99 3.90
C LEU A 313 6.92 -16.48 4.08
N ARG A 314 7.11 -17.62 4.76
CA ARG A 314 8.43 -18.21 5.03
C ARG A 314 8.75 -19.44 4.17
N ALA A 315 7.83 -19.88 3.31
CA ALA A 315 8.01 -21.08 2.50
C ALA A 315 9.17 -20.93 1.50
N GLU A 316 9.35 -19.73 0.97
CA GLU A 316 10.45 -19.37 0.08
C GLU A 316 11.06 -18.03 0.46
N LYS A 317 12.26 -17.75 -0.06
CA LYS A 317 12.90 -16.44 0.12
C LYS A 317 12.15 -15.40 -0.72
N MET A 318 11.39 -14.56 -0.05
CA MET A 318 10.70 -13.40 -0.62
C MET A 318 11.07 -12.14 0.16
N ASN A 319 11.32 -11.04 -0.54
CA ASN A 319 11.73 -9.77 0.05
C ASN A 319 10.53 -8.82 0.18
N LEU A 320 9.47 -9.26 0.86
CA LEU A 320 8.26 -8.47 1.11
C LEU A 320 8.49 -7.53 2.29
N ALA A 321 8.29 -6.23 2.09
CA ALA A 321 8.48 -5.21 3.11
C ALA A 321 7.42 -5.28 4.22
N TYR A 322 6.17 -5.54 3.84
CA TYR A 322 5.08 -5.71 4.78
C TYR A 322 4.01 -6.66 4.26
N VAL A 323 3.17 -7.13 5.18
CA VAL A 323 1.88 -7.75 4.92
C VAL A 323 0.81 -7.00 5.70
N LEU A 324 -0.31 -6.66 5.07
CA LEU A 324 -1.40 -5.92 5.72
C LEU A 324 -2.70 -6.71 5.67
N VAL A 325 -3.42 -6.76 6.79
CA VAL A 325 -4.80 -7.27 6.85
C VAL A 325 -5.83 -6.14 6.92
N TRP A 326 -7.01 -6.39 6.38
CA TRP A 326 -8.08 -5.39 6.33
C TRP A 326 -8.63 -5.02 7.71
N ARG A 327 -9.60 -4.10 7.73
CA ARG A 327 -10.08 -3.42 8.93
C ARG A 327 -10.90 -4.30 9.86
N ASN A 328 -10.97 -3.92 11.13
CA ASN A 328 -11.96 -4.44 12.07
C ASN A 328 -13.14 -3.47 12.14
N ASP A 329 -14.30 -3.85 11.58
CA ASP A 329 -15.49 -3.01 11.65
C ASP A 329 -15.98 -2.85 13.10
N THR A 330 -16.41 -1.64 13.42
CA THR A 330 -16.89 -1.29 14.76
C THR A 330 -18.14 -2.05 15.19
N ARG A 331 -19.03 -2.36 14.23
CA ARG A 331 -20.40 -2.85 14.48
C ARG A 331 -20.62 -4.26 13.95
N SER A 332 -19.90 -4.65 12.89
CA SER A 332 -20.11 -5.96 12.28
C SER A 332 -19.59 -7.08 13.19
N PRO A 333 -20.42 -8.11 13.45
CA PRO A 333 -19.98 -9.28 14.19
C PRO A 333 -19.04 -10.20 13.39
N THR A 334 -18.87 -9.95 12.09
CA THR A 334 -18.10 -10.85 11.20
C THR A 334 -17.02 -10.12 10.39
N HIS A 335 -17.16 -8.81 10.15
CA HIS A 335 -16.22 -8.06 9.29
C HIS A 335 -15.01 -7.57 10.09
N PHE A 336 -14.07 -8.47 10.35
CA PHE A 336 -12.79 -8.18 10.97
C PHE A 336 -11.72 -9.16 10.48
N TYR A 337 -10.46 -8.70 10.46
CA TYR A 337 -9.33 -9.46 9.90
C TYR A 337 -8.09 -9.47 10.81
N ALA A 338 -8.08 -8.71 11.91
CA ALA A 338 -7.16 -8.89 13.03
C ALA A 338 -7.94 -9.35 14.29
N PRO A 339 -7.37 -10.14 15.20
CA PRO A 339 -8.07 -10.54 16.40
C PRO A 339 -8.19 -9.38 17.40
N PHE A 340 -9.18 -9.51 18.27
CA PHE A 340 -9.37 -8.71 19.48
C PHE A 340 -9.40 -9.66 20.70
N PRO A 341 -9.30 -9.15 21.94
CA PRO A 341 -9.34 -10.01 23.13
C PRO A 341 -10.56 -10.94 23.15
N GLY A 342 -10.34 -12.25 23.24
CA GLY A 342 -11.39 -13.27 23.21
C GLY A 342 -11.70 -13.87 21.83
N GLN A 343 -11.18 -13.30 20.74
CA GLN A 343 -11.32 -13.88 19.40
C GLN A 343 -10.52 -15.21 19.31
N VAL A 344 -11.06 -16.21 18.61
CA VAL A 344 -10.57 -17.60 18.65
C VAL A 344 -9.12 -17.80 18.18
N SER A 345 -8.63 -16.94 17.29
CA SER A 345 -7.27 -16.94 16.75
C SER A 345 -6.29 -16.06 17.55
N ALA A 346 -6.74 -15.35 18.60
CA ALA A 346 -5.91 -14.39 19.33
C ALA A 346 -4.63 -15.03 19.92
N ALA A 347 -4.73 -16.25 20.46
CA ALA A 347 -3.56 -16.97 20.97
C ALA A 347 -2.54 -17.31 19.86
N ASP A 348 -3.01 -17.62 18.66
CA ASP A 348 -2.16 -17.91 17.51
C ASP A 348 -1.53 -16.64 16.93
N PHE A 349 -2.28 -15.54 16.91
CA PHE A 349 -1.76 -14.24 16.55
C PHE A 349 -0.65 -13.76 17.49
N VAL A 350 -0.73 -14.07 18.79
CA VAL A 350 0.38 -13.82 19.73
C VAL A 350 1.63 -14.63 19.37
N LYS A 351 1.49 -15.86 18.85
CA LYS A 351 2.64 -16.62 18.33
C LYS A 351 3.21 -15.97 17.07
N PHE A 352 2.33 -15.54 16.15
CA PHE A 352 2.73 -14.78 14.97
C PHE A 352 3.49 -13.51 15.33
N TYR A 353 3.00 -12.75 16.31
CA TYR A 353 3.63 -11.55 16.85
C TYR A 353 5.00 -11.80 17.49
N ASN A 354 5.15 -12.90 18.24
CA ASN A 354 6.42 -13.24 18.90
C ASN A 354 7.44 -13.90 17.96
N HIS A 355 7.06 -14.21 16.72
CA HIS A 355 7.95 -14.89 15.79
C HIS A 355 9.03 -13.90 15.27
N PRO A 356 10.33 -14.24 15.27
CA PRO A 356 11.42 -13.29 14.95
C PRO A 356 11.43 -12.75 13.50
N TYR A 357 10.61 -13.35 12.63
CA TYR A 357 10.42 -12.88 11.25
C TYR A 357 9.46 -11.70 11.15
N THR A 358 8.52 -11.55 12.08
CA THR A 358 7.49 -10.51 12.03
C THR A 358 7.92 -9.32 12.89
N LEU A 359 7.62 -8.11 12.44
CA LEU A 359 7.91 -6.88 13.17
C LEU A 359 6.64 -6.05 13.33
N PHE A 360 6.45 -5.51 14.54
CA PHE A 360 5.37 -4.61 14.91
C PHE A 360 5.94 -3.22 15.26
N GLU A 361 5.09 -2.23 15.54
CA GLU A 361 5.52 -0.82 15.72
C GLU A 361 6.66 -0.69 16.75
N LYS A 362 6.57 -1.41 17.88
CA LYS A 362 7.58 -1.36 18.94
C LYS A 362 8.97 -1.88 18.53
N ASP A 363 9.05 -2.69 17.48
CA ASP A 363 10.27 -3.32 17.02
C ASP A 363 11.03 -2.43 16.03
N LEU A 364 10.34 -1.44 15.45
CA LEU A 364 10.92 -0.48 14.51
C LEU A 364 11.82 0.51 15.25
N LYS A 365 13.03 0.70 14.71
CA LYS A 365 14.01 1.65 15.25
C LYS A 365 14.51 2.53 14.12
N ASN A 366 14.29 3.85 14.27
CA ASN A 366 14.80 4.86 13.34
C ASN A 366 14.39 4.60 11.87
N ILE A 367 13.17 4.14 11.60
CA ILE A 367 12.74 3.80 10.23
C ILE A 367 12.80 4.98 9.25
N TYR A 368 12.77 6.21 9.76
CA TYR A 368 12.84 7.46 9.01
C TYR A 368 14.24 8.13 9.01
N LYS A 369 15.29 7.44 9.46
CA LYS A 369 16.65 7.98 9.49
C LYS A 369 17.64 7.16 8.67
#